data_AF-A0A954U404-F1
#
_entry.id   AF-A0A954U404-F1
#
_cell.length_a   1.000
_cell.length_b   1.000
_cell.length_c   1.000
_cell.angle_alpha   90.00
_cell.angle_beta   90.00
_cell.angle_gamma   90.00
#
_symmetry.space_group_name_H-M   'P 1'
#
loop_
_entity.id
_entity.type
_entity.pdbx_description
1 polymer ?
#
loop_
_entity_poly.entity_id
_entity_poly.type
_entity_poly.pdbx_seq_one_letter_code
_entity_poly.pdbx_strand_id
1 'polypeptide(L)'
;MSINQWAGVVYGLMTPPWGGFPGATLSDPQSGIGQVHNTFGIKSIEKTVLRGPLCSLLKPAWFASHRTAHRTAWALIDFYQRPSLLRLPKIINQALRG
;
A
#
# COMPACT_ATOMS: atom_id res chain seq x y z
N MET A 1 5.25 -5.63 -9.51
CA MET A 1 4.21 -5.14 -8.59
C MET A 1 3.92 -3.65 -8.75
N SER A 2 4.94 -2.78 -8.89
CA SER A 2 4.72 -1.33 -8.99
C SER A 2 5.73 -0.63 -9.91
N ILE A 3 5.36 0.54 -10.43
CA ILE A 3 6.22 1.47 -11.18
C ILE A 3 6.16 2.84 -10.51
N ASN A 4 7.31 3.42 -10.18
CA ASN A 4 7.46 4.71 -9.46
C ASN A 4 6.70 4.80 -8.13
N GLN A 5 6.41 3.65 -7.51
CA GLN A 5 5.70 3.56 -6.23
C GLN A 5 6.25 2.40 -5.40
N TRP A 6 6.13 2.51 -4.08
CA TRP A 6 6.46 1.42 -3.17
C TRP A 6 5.48 0.26 -3.37
N ALA A 7 6.00 -0.97 -3.53
CA ALA A 7 5.18 -2.15 -3.78
C ALA A 7 4.18 -2.45 -2.64
N GLY A 8 4.50 -2.06 -1.40
CA GLY A 8 3.59 -2.22 -0.26
C GLY A 8 2.26 -1.47 -0.42
N VAL A 9 2.22 -0.39 -1.21
CA VAL A 9 0.98 0.33 -1.50
C VAL A 9 0.01 -0.56 -2.30
N VAL A 10 0.50 -1.39 -3.21
CA VAL A 10 -0.34 -2.33 -3.99
C VAL A 10 -1.09 -3.27 -3.04
N TYR A 11 -0.39 -3.78 -2.02
CA TYR A 11 -0.99 -4.62 -0.99
C TYR A 11 -1.99 -3.82 -0.15
N GLY A 12 -1.58 -2.64 0.30
CA GLY A 12 -2.36 -1.75 1.17
C GLY A 12 -3.67 -1.24 0.56
N LEU A 13 -3.81 -1.24 -0.77
CA LEU A 13 -5.04 -0.80 -1.44
C LEU A 13 -6.21 -1.78 -1.27
N MET A 14 -5.97 -3.03 -0.84
CA MET A 14 -6.97 -4.06 -0.51
C MET A 14 -7.93 -4.48 -1.64
N THR A 15 -7.90 -3.81 -2.79
CA THR A 15 -8.70 -4.06 -4.00
C THR A 15 -7.91 -4.74 -5.11
N PRO A 16 -6.62 -4.43 -5.34
CA PRO A 16 -5.86 -5.11 -6.38
C PRO A 16 -5.46 -6.51 -5.93
N PRO A 17 -5.76 -7.57 -6.71
CA PRO A 17 -5.40 -8.93 -6.35
C PRO A 17 -3.90 -9.13 -6.13
N TRP A 18 -3.54 -9.89 -5.10
CA TRP A 18 -2.16 -10.24 -4.79
C TRP A 18 -2.05 -11.74 -4.52
N GLY A 19 -1.28 -12.46 -5.32
CA GLY A 19 -1.06 -13.89 -5.11
C GLY A 19 -0.26 -14.54 -6.24
N GLY A 20 -0.40 -15.86 -6.34
CA GLY A 20 0.34 -16.67 -7.30
C GLY A 20 -0.11 -16.48 -8.74
N PHE A 21 0.79 -16.78 -9.67
CA PHE A 21 0.52 -16.86 -11.09
C PHE A 21 -0.48 -18.00 -11.39
N PRO A 22 -1.36 -17.87 -12.40
CA PRO A 22 -2.36 -18.89 -12.72
C PRO A 22 -1.73 -20.26 -13.04
N GLY A 23 -2.35 -21.34 -12.57
CA GLY A 23 -1.97 -22.73 -12.92
C GLY A 23 -1.42 -23.60 -11.79
N ALA A 24 -1.15 -23.03 -10.62
CA ALA A 24 -0.70 -23.79 -9.45
C ALA A 24 -1.77 -24.76 -8.90
N THR A 25 -1.33 -25.91 -8.40
CA THR A 25 -2.17 -26.94 -7.76
C THR A 25 -1.64 -27.31 -6.37
N LEU A 26 -2.40 -28.04 -5.56
CA LEU A 26 -1.92 -28.49 -4.24
C LEU A 26 -0.69 -29.41 -4.33
N SER A 27 -0.61 -30.24 -5.36
CA SER A 27 0.55 -31.09 -5.64
C SER A 27 1.74 -30.34 -6.24
N ASP A 28 1.48 -29.19 -6.85
CA ASP A 28 2.50 -28.34 -7.46
C ASP A 28 2.18 -26.84 -7.25
N PRO A 29 2.52 -26.27 -6.08
CA PRO A 29 2.09 -24.93 -5.70
C PRO A 29 2.77 -23.78 -6.46
N GLN A 30 3.92 -24.02 -7.11
CA GLN A 30 4.68 -23.02 -7.88
C GLN A 30 4.85 -21.68 -7.12
N SER A 31 4.30 -20.57 -7.63
CA SER A 31 4.38 -19.23 -7.04
C SER A 31 3.30 -18.94 -5.98
N GLY A 32 2.49 -19.94 -5.62
CA GLY A 32 1.37 -19.86 -4.68
C GLY A 32 0.03 -20.19 -5.33
N ILE A 33 -0.96 -20.56 -4.50
CA ILE A 33 -2.32 -20.90 -4.93
C ILE A 33 -3.28 -19.80 -4.45
N GLY A 34 -4.05 -19.24 -5.38
CA GLY A 34 -5.04 -18.22 -5.07
C GLY A 34 -4.45 -16.83 -4.88
N GLN A 35 -5.32 -15.88 -4.53
CA GLN A 35 -5.02 -14.45 -4.45
C GLN A 35 -5.83 -13.81 -3.31
N VAL A 36 -5.20 -12.95 -2.51
CA VAL A 36 -5.90 -12.05 -1.59
C VAL A 36 -6.37 -10.80 -2.33
N HIS A 37 -7.26 -10.02 -1.71
CA HIS A 37 -7.75 -8.74 -2.26
C HIS A 37 -8.51 -8.88 -3.60
N ASN A 38 -9.01 -10.08 -3.93
CA ASN A 38 -9.76 -10.36 -5.16
C ASN A 38 -11.26 -10.57 -4.87
N THR A 39 -11.93 -9.57 -4.30
CA THR A 39 -13.36 -9.65 -3.92
C THR A 39 -14.26 -9.96 -5.11
N PHE A 40 -13.88 -9.52 -6.31
CA PHE A 40 -14.64 -9.76 -7.55
C PHE A 40 -14.39 -11.15 -8.17
N GLY A 41 -13.49 -11.96 -7.62
CA GLY A 41 -13.21 -13.30 -8.11
C GLY A 41 -12.69 -13.33 -9.56
N ILE A 42 -11.95 -12.30 -9.98
CA ILE A 42 -11.39 -12.22 -11.32
C ILE A 42 -10.44 -13.41 -11.51
N LYS A 43 -10.62 -14.16 -12.59
CA LYS A 43 -9.86 -15.38 -12.87
C LYS A 43 -8.63 -15.09 -13.73
N SER A 44 -7.64 -15.97 -13.64
CA SER A 44 -6.46 -15.97 -14.52
C SER A 44 -5.65 -14.67 -14.51
N ILE A 45 -5.59 -13.97 -13.37
CA ILE A 45 -4.76 -12.78 -13.22
C ILE A 45 -3.30 -13.19 -13.12
N GLU A 46 -2.50 -12.76 -14.09
CA GLU A 46 -1.05 -12.99 -14.11
C GLU A 46 -0.28 -12.06 -13.17
N LYS A 47 -0.68 -10.78 -13.12
CA LYS A 47 -0.02 -9.76 -12.31
C LYS A 47 -0.87 -8.51 -12.12
N THR A 48 -0.57 -7.80 -11.05
CA THR A 48 -1.04 -6.44 -10.79
C THR A 48 0.13 -5.46 -10.86
N VAL A 49 -0.10 -4.30 -11.49
CA VAL A 49 0.89 -3.23 -11.61
C VAL A 49 0.27 -1.89 -11.21
N LEU A 50 0.63 -1.40 -10.02
CA LEU A 50 0.33 -0.02 -9.64
C LEU A 50 1.35 0.93 -10.28
N ARG A 51 0.87 1.95 -10.99
CA ARG A 51 1.73 2.96 -11.61
C ARG A 51 1.49 4.30 -10.93
N GLY A 52 2.56 4.94 -10.47
CA GLY A 52 2.54 6.32 -10.01
C GLY A 52 3.32 7.26 -10.93
N PRO A 53 3.19 8.58 -10.70
CA PRO A 53 3.94 9.57 -11.45
C PRO A 53 5.44 9.47 -11.14
N LEU A 54 6.29 9.85 -12.10
CA LEU A 54 7.74 9.93 -11.89
C LEU A 54 8.10 10.98 -10.82
N CYS A 55 7.40 12.12 -10.84
CA CYS A 55 7.55 13.20 -9.88
C CYS A 55 6.24 13.40 -9.11
N SER A 56 6.30 13.37 -7.78
CA SER A 56 5.14 13.63 -6.92
C SER A 56 5.20 15.07 -6.38
N LEU A 57 4.13 15.85 -6.55
CA LEU A 57 4.04 17.23 -6.04
C LEU A 57 4.10 17.26 -4.51
N LEU A 58 3.32 16.40 -3.86
CA LEU A 58 3.42 16.11 -2.43
C LEU A 58 4.19 14.81 -2.27
N LYS A 59 5.23 14.85 -1.45
CA LYS A 59 6.02 13.65 -1.18
C LYS A 59 5.17 12.70 -0.30
N PRO A 60 4.95 11.45 -0.70
CA PRO A 60 4.21 10.51 0.13
C PRO A 60 4.96 10.13 1.41
N ALA A 61 4.25 9.90 2.51
CA ALA A 61 4.86 9.61 3.82
C ALA A 61 5.70 8.32 3.85
N TRP A 62 5.47 7.39 2.91
CA TRP A 62 6.24 6.15 2.74
C TRP A 62 7.51 6.31 1.89
N PHE A 63 7.81 7.53 1.39
CA PHE A 63 9.07 7.76 0.68
C PHE A 63 10.19 7.93 1.71
N ALA A 64 11.30 7.23 1.52
CA ALA A 64 12.47 7.33 2.42
C ALA A 64 13.01 8.76 2.54
N SER A 65 12.80 9.61 1.52
CA SER A 65 13.23 11.01 1.49
C SER A 65 12.24 11.98 2.16
N HIS A 66 11.16 11.50 2.77
CA HIS A 66 10.15 12.33 3.42
C HIS A 66 10.60 12.77 4.83
N ARG A 67 10.96 14.05 4.96
CA ARG A 67 11.67 14.59 6.15
C ARG A 67 10.94 14.33 7.48
N THR A 68 9.61 14.38 7.46
CA THR A 68 8.76 14.21 8.64
C THR A 68 8.08 12.84 8.73
N ALA A 69 8.50 11.83 7.96
CA ALA A 69 7.84 10.52 7.94
C ALA A 69 7.70 9.87 9.33
N HIS A 70 8.76 9.92 10.15
CA HIS A 70 8.74 9.43 11.53
C HIS A 70 7.70 10.17 12.40
N ARG A 71 7.54 11.49 12.23
CA ARG A 71 6.55 12.29 12.97
C ARG A 71 5.13 11.97 12.53
N THR A 72 4.92 11.77 11.23
CA THR A 72 3.64 11.29 10.68
C THR A 72 3.29 9.92 11.27
N ALA A 73 4.25 8.99 11.33
CA ALA A 73 4.05 7.67 11.92
C ALA A 73 3.65 7.73 13.40
N TRP A 74 4.34 8.52 14.23
CA TRP A 74 3.96 8.70 15.64
C TRP A 74 2.59 9.35 15.80
N ALA A 75 2.26 10.36 14.98
CA ALA A 75 0.93 10.98 15.01
C ALA A 75 -0.19 10.01 14.59
N LEU A 76 0.09 9.09 13.66
CA LEU A 76 -0.82 8.00 13.29
C LEU A 76 -0.99 7.01 14.44
N ILE A 77 0.09 6.59 15.09
CA ILE A 77 0.04 5.71 16.27
C ILE A 77 -0.81 6.35 17.38
N ASP A 78 -0.59 7.63 17.69
CA ASP A 78 -1.40 8.37 18.65
C ASP A 78 -2.89 8.29 18.26
N PHE A 79 -3.23 8.52 16.99
CA PHE A 79 -4.60 8.46 16.50
C PHE A 79 -5.20 7.05 16.62
N TYR A 80 -4.47 6.00 16.26
CA TYR A 80 -4.95 4.62 16.42
C TYR A 80 -5.18 4.24 17.88
N GLN A 81 -4.36 4.74 18.81
CA GLN A 81 -4.53 4.48 20.24
C GLN A 81 -5.76 5.15 20.84
N ARG A 82 -6.05 6.40 20.45
CA ARG A 82 -7.27 7.10 20.87
C ARG A 82 -7.81 7.94 19.71
N PRO A 83 -8.71 7.39 18.89
CA PRO A 83 -9.24 8.06 17.71
C PRO A 83 -9.96 9.34 18.09
N SER A 84 -9.60 10.44 17.44
CA SER A 84 -10.27 11.74 17.61
C SER A 84 -10.01 12.61 16.40
N LEU A 85 -11.04 13.29 15.90
CA LEU A 85 -10.92 14.24 14.78
C LEU A 85 -9.94 15.37 15.11
N LEU A 86 -9.80 15.74 16.40
CA LEU A 86 -8.85 16.76 16.85
C LEU A 86 -7.38 16.38 16.61
N ARG A 87 -7.08 15.11 16.34
CA ARG A 87 -5.72 14.61 16.06
C ARG A 87 -5.38 14.62 14.56
N LEU A 88 -6.38 14.71 13.68
CA LEU A 88 -6.18 14.74 12.23
C LEU A 88 -5.33 15.94 11.76
N PRO A 89 -5.51 17.17 12.27
CA PRO A 89 -4.68 18.31 11.85
C PRO A 89 -3.18 18.09 12.09
N LYS A 90 -2.80 17.42 13.19
CA LYS A 90 -1.40 17.07 13.48
C LYS A 90 -0.83 16.12 12.43
N ILE A 91 -1.58 15.08 12.05
CA ILE A 91 -1.18 14.10 11.03
C ILE A 91 -1.01 14.79 9.67
N ILE A 92 -2.02 15.57 9.25
CA ILE A 92 -2.02 16.29 7.97
C ILE A 92 -0.83 17.24 7.90
N ASN A 93 -0.60 18.05 8.94
CA ASN A 93 0.52 18.99 8.97
C ASN A 93 1.88 18.28 8.88
N GLN A 94 2.06 17.12 9.52
CA GLN A 94 3.31 16.38 9.38
C GLN A 94 3.44 15.73 8.00
N ALA A 95 2.36 15.21 7.43
CA ALA A 95 2.33 14.58 6.10
C ALA A 95 2.62 15.57 4.95
N LEU A 96 2.33 16.86 5.13
CA LEU A 96 2.58 17.87 4.09
C LEU A 96 4.01 18.46 4.12
N ARG A 97 4.83 18.13 5.12
CA ARG A 97 6.16 18.73 5.34
C ARG A 97 7.34 17.83 4.93
N GLY A 98 7.11 16.98 3.93
CA GLY A 98 8.03 15.96 3.41
C GLY A 98 9.19 16.47 2.59
#